data_AF-A0A327R9T1-F1
#
_entry.id   AF-A0A327R9T1-F1
#
_cell.length_a   1.000
_cell.length_b   1.000
_cell.length_c   1.000
_cell.angle_alpha   90.00
_cell.angle_beta   90.00
_cell.angle_gamma   90.00
#
_symmetry.space_group_name_H-M   'P 1'
#
loop_
_entity.id
_entity.type
_entity.pdbx_description
1 polymer ?
#
loop_
_entity_poly.entity_id
_entity_poly.type
_entity_poly.pdbx_seq_one_letter_code
_entity_poly.pdbx_strand_id
1 'polypeptide(L)'
;MSTKDDILKKIEILITNHFDSPKNAFDFFDENGDKKLSKSEIKNLLQKAEISGFIRGIVTSKLIEGYDKDGDQLISWSEFKAAIDEISS
;
A
#
# COMPACT_ATOMS: atom_id res chain seq x y z
N MET A 1 9.57 11.19 -13.24
CA MET A 1 9.12 10.18 -12.25
C MET A 1 8.44 10.94 -11.14
N SER A 2 7.16 10.65 -10.93
CA SER A 2 6.34 11.33 -9.92
C SER A 2 6.60 10.72 -8.55
N THR A 3 6.45 11.49 -7.47
CA THR A 3 6.61 10.99 -6.09
C THR A 3 5.77 9.73 -5.83
N LYS A 4 4.60 9.61 -6.48
CA LYS A 4 3.73 8.43 -6.46
C LYS A 4 4.46 7.18 -6.96
N ASP A 5 5.15 7.27 -8.10
CA ASP A 5 5.86 6.15 -8.73
C ASP A 5 7.00 5.64 -7.85
N ASP A 6 7.74 6.55 -7.19
CA ASP A 6 8.83 6.18 -6.28
C ASP A 6 8.32 5.46 -5.03
N ILE A 7 7.19 5.92 -4.48
CA ILE A 7 6.52 5.30 -3.33
C ILE A 7 6.08 3.88 -3.70
N LEU A 8 5.39 3.77 -4.83
CA LEU A 8 4.85 2.52 -5.32
C LEU A 8 5.96 1.51 -5.60
N LYS A 9 7.07 1.93 -6.24
CA LYS A 9 8.26 1.09 -6.41
C LYS A 9 8.84 0.60 -5.09
N LYS A 10 8.91 1.44 -4.06
CA LYS A 10 9.38 1.00 -2.73
C LYS A 10 8.48 -0.07 -2.13
N ILE A 11 7.17 0.03 -2.33
CA ILE A 11 6.20 -0.99 -1.90
C ILE A 11 6.41 -2.28 -2.69
N GLU A 12 6.56 -2.21 -4.01
CA GLU A 12 6.85 -3.36 -4.85
C GLU A 12 8.15 -4.08 -4.44
N ILE A 13 9.22 -3.31 -4.20
CA ILE A 13 10.51 -3.82 -3.70
C ILE A 13 10.34 -4.50 -2.34
N LEU A 14 9.58 -3.88 -1.43
CA LEU A 14 9.26 -4.49 -0.14
C LEU A 14 8.53 -5.82 -0.31
N ILE A 15 7.50 -5.85 -1.16
CA ILE A 15 6.70 -7.05 -1.44
C ILE A 15 7.62 -8.14 -1.98
N THR A 16 8.34 -7.86 -3.06
CA THR A 16 9.19 -8.85 -3.75
C THR A 16 10.39 -9.33 -2.91
N ASN A 17 10.91 -8.51 -2.00
CA ASN A 17 12.01 -8.91 -1.12
C ASN A 17 11.57 -9.65 0.16
N HIS A 18 10.40 -9.32 0.72
CA HIS A 18 9.96 -9.86 2.01
C HIS A 18 8.80 -10.85 1.92
N PHE A 19 8.11 -10.94 0.78
CA PHE A 19 6.91 -11.74 0.61
C PHE A 19 6.91 -12.45 -0.74
N ASP A 20 6.39 -13.68 -0.79
CA ASP A 20 6.30 -14.43 -2.06
C ASP A 20 5.26 -13.85 -3.03
N SER A 21 4.28 -13.11 -2.51
CA SER A 21 3.23 -12.50 -3.33
C SER A 21 2.68 -11.21 -2.72
N PRO A 22 2.09 -10.30 -3.53
CA PRO A 22 1.39 -9.13 -3.01
C PRO A 22 0.26 -9.50 -2.04
N LYS A 23 -0.34 -10.68 -2.22
CA LYS A 23 -1.38 -11.19 -1.33
C LYS A 23 -0.83 -11.52 0.05
N ASN A 24 0.33 -12.15 0.13
CA ASN A 24 0.98 -12.45 1.41
C ASN A 24 1.37 -11.16 2.15
N ALA A 25 1.84 -10.15 1.42
CA ALA A 25 2.12 -8.84 2.00
C ALA A 25 0.83 -8.20 2.54
N PHE A 26 -0.24 -8.19 1.74
CA PHE A 26 -1.54 -7.67 2.15
C PHE A 26 -2.06 -8.35 3.41
N ASP A 27 -2.13 -9.68 3.41
CA ASP A 27 -2.60 -10.49 4.55
C ASP A 27 -1.69 -10.30 5.80
N PHE A 28 -0.42 -9.95 5.61
CA PHE A 28 0.51 -9.64 6.72
C PHE A 28 0.26 -8.27 7.34
N PHE A 29 -0.12 -7.28 6.54
CA PHE A 29 -0.39 -5.91 7.01
C PHE A 29 -1.82 -5.72 7.49
N ASP A 30 -2.76 -6.57 7.06
CA ASP A 30 -4.12 -6.68 7.59
C ASP A 30 -4.10 -7.33 8.98
N GLU A 31 -3.81 -6.52 10.01
CA GLU A 31 -3.63 -6.99 11.39
C GLU A 31 -4.97 -7.34 12.04
N ASN A 32 -6.05 -6.66 11.63
CA ASN A 32 -7.39 -6.88 12.15
C ASN A 32 -8.16 -7.99 11.42
N GLY A 33 -7.68 -8.44 10.26
CA GLY A 33 -8.27 -9.52 9.46
C GLY A 33 -9.57 -9.14 8.76
N ASP A 34 -9.82 -7.85 8.55
CA ASP A 34 -11.04 -7.36 7.90
C ASP A 34 -10.98 -7.41 6.36
N LYS A 35 -9.85 -7.90 5.81
CA LYS A 35 -9.53 -7.99 4.39
C LYS A 35 -9.43 -6.64 3.70
N LYS A 36 -9.15 -5.59 4.47
CA LYS A 36 -8.92 -4.23 4.02
C LYS A 36 -7.73 -3.66 4.79
N LEU A 37 -7.04 -2.71 4.18
CA LEU A 37 -5.96 -1.98 4.85
C LEU A 37 -6.48 -0.63 5.27
N SER A 38 -6.53 -0.41 6.58
CA SER A 38 -6.81 0.87 7.18
C SER A 38 -5.64 1.84 7.01
N LYS A 39 -5.91 3.13 7.26
CA LYS A 39 -4.87 4.18 7.31
C LYS A 39 -3.68 3.81 8.20
N SER A 40 -3.92 3.11 9.30
CA SER A 40 -2.87 2.72 10.24
C SER A 40 -2.01 1.58 9.68
N GLU A 41 -2.63 0.60 9.04
CA GLU A 41 -1.95 -0.56 8.44
C GLU A 41 -1.16 -0.14 7.20
N ILE A 42 -1.72 0.74 6.36
CA ILE A 42 -1.00 1.35 5.23
C ILE A 42 0.20 2.14 5.76
N LYS A 43 0.08 2.91 6.85
CA LYS A 43 1.25 3.57 7.46
C LYS A 43 2.31 2.56 7.87
N ASN A 44 1.95 1.42 8.44
CA ASN A 44 2.89 0.37 8.82
C ASN A 44 3.59 -0.23 7.58
N LEU A 45 2.83 -0.47 6.50
CA LEU A 45 3.38 -0.90 5.22
C LEU A 45 4.41 0.12 4.67
N LEU A 46 4.04 1.40 4.64
CA LEU A 46 4.95 2.47 4.18
C LEU A 46 6.18 2.60 5.10
N GLN A 47 6.04 2.30 6.38
CA GLN A 47 7.18 2.24 7.31
C GLN A 47 8.17 1.16 6.90
N LYS A 48 7.66 -0.05 6.62
CA LYS A 48 8.49 -1.17 6.18
C LYS A 48 9.13 -0.92 4.82
N ALA A 49 8.45 -0.19 3.94
CA ALA A 49 8.99 0.26 2.65
C ALA A 49 10.03 1.41 2.76
N GLU A 50 10.51 1.69 3.97
CA GLU A 50 11.48 2.74 4.28
C GLU A 50 11.04 4.13 3.81
N ILE A 51 9.74 4.41 3.90
CA ILE A 51 9.19 5.74 3.61
C ILE A 51 9.26 6.59 4.86
N SER A 52 9.87 7.77 4.68
CA SER A 52 10.08 8.75 5.73
C SER A 52 8.77 9.09 6.45
N GLY A 53 8.81 9.04 7.78
CA GLY A 53 7.65 9.32 8.63
C GLY A 53 7.03 10.71 8.39
N PHE A 54 7.84 11.68 7.93
CA PHE A 54 7.38 13.03 7.59
C PHE A 54 6.36 13.05 6.46
N ILE A 55 6.55 12.23 5.42
CA ILE A 55 5.64 12.19 4.26
C ILE A 55 4.61 11.07 4.37
N ARG A 56 4.85 10.07 5.22
CA ARG A 56 4.02 8.86 5.34
C ARG A 56 2.53 9.15 5.49
N GLY A 57 2.16 10.15 6.31
CA GLY A 57 0.76 10.53 6.49
C GLY A 57 0.13 11.04 5.20
N ILE A 58 0.82 11.93 4.48
CA ILE A 58 0.37 12.49 3.20
C ILE A 58 0.28 11.38 2.14
N VAL A 59 1.28 10.50 2.11
CA VAL A 59 1.33 9.37 1.18
C VAL A 59 0.19 8.39 1.42
N THR A 60 -0.09 8.08 2.68
CA THR A 60 -1.22 7.21 3.06
C THR A 60 -2.53 7.77 2.52
N SER A 61 -2.80 9.06 2.76
CA SER A 61 -4.01 9.70 2.24
C SER A 61 -4.06 9.67 0.72
N LYS A 62 -2.96 10.00 0.04
CA LYS A 62 -2.91 9.98 -1.43
C LYS A 62 -3.10 8.60 -2.04
N LEU A 63 -2.59 7.55 -1.39
CA LEU A 63 -2.81 6.17 -1.84
C LEU A 63 -4.28 5.79 -1.70
N ILE A 64 -4.89 6.11 -0.56
CA ILE A 64 -6.33 5.91 -0.36
C ILE A 64 -7.11 6.70 -1.41
N GLU A 65 -6.94 8.02 -1.50
CA GLU A 65 -7.65 8.86 -2.48
C GLU A 65 -7.46 8.42 -3.95
N GLY A 66 -6.35 7.77 -4.29
CA GLY A 66 -6.08 7.30 -5.64
C GLY A 66 -6.73 5.94 -5.98
N TYR A 67 -6.78 5.04 -5.00
CA TYR A 67 -7.12 3.63 -5.21
C TYR A 67 -8.40 3.18 -4.52
N ASP A 68 -8.88 3.89 -3.50
CA ASP A 68 -10.19 3.72 -2.88
C ASP A 68 -11.27 4.05 -3.93
N LYS A 69 -11.93 3.01 -4.44
CA LYS A 69 -13.00 3.09 -5.43
C LYS A 69 -14.37 2.98 -4.80
N ASP A 70 -14.48 2.29 -3.67
CA ASP A 70 -15.75 2.09 -2.97
C ASP A 70 -16.09 3.22 -1.97
N GLY A 71 -15.10 4.07 -1.65
CA GLY A 71 -15.23 5.28 -0.84
C GLY A 71 -15.25 5.03 0.66
N ASP A 72 -14.78 3.86 1.12
CA ASP A 72 -14.79 3.48 2.52
C ASP A 72 -13.57 3.95 3.32
N GLN A 73 -12.63 4.64 2.66
CA GLN A 73 -11.35 5.12 3.18
C GLN A 73 -10.39 4.01 3.65
N LEU A 74 -10.63 2.79 3.20
CA LEU A 74 -9.78 1.62 3.35
C LEU A 74 -9.33 1.18 1.96
N ILE A 75 -8.35 0.28 1.91
CA ILE A 75 -7.91 -0.32 0.66
C ILE A 75 -8.21 -1.81 0.72
N SER A 76 -9.18 -2.25 -0.05
CA SER A 76 -9.47 -3.67 -0.24
C SER A 76 -8.36 -4.37 -1.02
N TRP A 77 -8.33 -5.71 -0.94
CA TRP A 77 -7.39 -6.51 -1.73
C TRP A 77 -7.43 -6.19 -3.24
N SER A 78 -8.62 -5.97 -3.80
CA SER A 78 -8.79 -5.66 -5.22
C SER A 78 -8.15 -4.32 -5.60
N GLU A 79 -8.28 -3.31 -4.75
CA GLU A 79 -7.72 -1.97 -4.95
C GLU A 79 -6.20 -1.98 -4.71
N PHE A 80 -5.74 -2.72 -3.70
CA PHE A 80 -4.31 -2.94 -3.47
C PHE A 80 -3.67 -3.62 -4.68
N LYS A 81 -4.28 -4.69 -5.19
CA LYS A 81 -3.78 -5.37 -6.39
C LYS A 81 -3.72 -4.40 -7.57
N ALA A 82 -4.76 -3.61 -7.81
CA ALA A 82 -4.77 -2.62 -8.88
C ALA A 82 -3.64 -1.59 -8.74
N ALA A 83 -3.34 -1.16 -7.50
CA ALA A 83 -2.23 -0.27 -7.23
C ALA A 83 -0.87 -0.87 -7.56
N ILE A 84 -0.67 -2.17 -7.30
CA ILE A 84 0.58 -2.88 -7.65
C ILE A 84 0.67 -3.18 -9.15
N ASP A 85 -0.45 -3.59 -9.77
CA ASP A 85 -0.54 -3.87 -11.21
C ASP A 85 -0.19 -2.65 -12.07
N GLU A 86 -0.62 -1.45 -11.63
CA GLU A 86 -0.30 -0.16 -12.28
C GLU A 86 1.21 0.13 -12.34
N ILE A 87 2.01 -0.42 -11.42
CA ILE A 87 3.47 -0.22 -11.34
C ILE A 87 4.21 -1.13 -12.32
N SER A 88 3.70 -2.35 -12.50
CA SER A 88 4.31 -3.37 -13.33
C SER A 88 4.01 -3.17 -14.83
N SER A 89 3.14 -2.22 -15.18
CA SER A 89 2.69 -1.94 -16.56
C SER A 89 3.52 -0.89 -17.29
#